data_AF-A0A8T4NL71-F1
#
_entry.id   AF-A0A8T4NL71-F1
#
_cell.length_a   1.000
_cell.length_b   1.000
_cell.length_c   1.000
_cell.angle_alpha   90.00
_cell.angle_beta   90.00
_cell.angle_gamma   90.00
#
_symmetry.space_group_name_H-M   'P 1'
#
loop_
_entity.id
_entity.type
_entity.pdbx_description
1 polymer ?
#
loop_
_entity_poly.entity_id
_entity_poly.type
_entity_poly.pdbx_seq_one_letter_code
_entity_poly.pdbx_strand_id
1 'polypeptide(L)'
;MRNKLFYSALFLLFFMPFALAGDITVFEATVYGSVVSVEVPDIIYLGNISSGFVGEEKRVDIVNTGTTDIIITPILIGDHDPIFEKLYFSKRLSGVDYSFRQVGNFSLNMSKPSRLGGTNNDYFYTRMDLSDYTGSVPSGVSTLRANVKFVATSG
;
A
#
# COMPACT_ATOMS: atom_id res chain seq x y z
N MET A 1 -13.71 97.70 16.98
CA MET A 1 -13.65 96.31 16.46
C MET A 1 -14.07 95.40 17.62
N ARG A 2 -15.34 95.06 17.94
CA ARG A 2 -16.47 94.40 17.22
C ARG A 2 -16.04 93.07 16.56
N ASN A 3 -16.58 91.86 16.79
CA ASN A 3 -17.60 91.22 17.66
C ASN A 3 -17.29 89.68 17.59
N LYS A 4 -17.29 88.91 18.69
CA LYS A 4 -18.29 87.94 19.21
C LYS A 4 -18.67 86.69 18.35
N LEU A 5 -18.81 85.54 19.07
CA LEU A 5 -19.64 84.31 18.84
C LEU A 5 -19.06 83.21 17.91
N PHE A 6 -19.24 81.88 18.08
CA PHE A 6 -19.67 80.93 19.15
C PHE A 6 -19.78 79.49 18.53
N TYR A 7 -19.81 78.43 19.37
CA TYR A 7 -20.33 77.03 19.20
C TYR A 7 -19.48 75.98 18.41
N SER A 8 -19.02 74.90 19.09
CA SER A 8 -19.60 73.51 19.09
C SER A 8 -18.79 72.58 18.15
N ALA A 9 -18.48 71.30 18.36
CA ALA A 9 -19.18 70.23 19.05
C ALA A 9 -18.21 69.10 19.52
N LEU A 10 -18.68 68.40 20.55
CA LEU A 10 -18.34 67.08 21.04
C LEU A 10 -18.02 66.04 19.93
N PHE A 11 -16.90 65.31 20.07
CA PHE A 11 -16.69 64.05 19.33
C PHE A 11 -16.28 62.95 20.31
N LEU A 12 -17.28 62.17 20.73
CA LEU A 12 -17.15 61.00 21.59
C LEU A 12 -16.92 59.80 20.67
N LEU A 13 -15.66 59.42 20.45
CA LEU A 13 -15.32 58.23 19.66
C LEU A 13 -15.47 56.98 20.53
N PHE A 14 -16.65 56.38 20.47
CA PHE A 14 -16.88 54.98 20.81
C PHE A 14 -16.05 54.11 19.84
N PHE A 15 -14.92 53.58 20.29
CA PHE A 15 -14.28 52.43 19.64
C PHE A 15 -14.70 51.15 20.36
N MET A 16 -15.81 50.56 19.94
CA MET A 16 -16.06 49.14 20.14
C MET A 16 -15.95 48.43 18.79
N PRO A 17 -14.83 47.76 18.50
CA PRO A 17 -14.85 46.67 17.54
C PRO A 17 -15.38 45.40 18.21
N PHE A 18 -16.59 45.08 17.78
CA PHE A 18 -17.33 43.84 17.80
C PHE A 18 -16.52 42.53 17.99
N ALA A 19 -17.07 41.69 18.88
CA ALA A 19 -17.05 40.22 18.92
C ALA A 19 -15.79 39.48 18.44
N LEU A 20 -15.03 38.95 19.40
CA LEU A 20 -14.19 37.75 19.22
C LEU A 20 -15.03 36.52 19.54
N ALA A 21 -16.00 36.22 18.69
CA ALA A 21 -16.58 34.89 18.58
C ALA A 21 -15.82 34.15 17.49
N GLY A 22 -14.67 33.61 17.84
CA GLY A 22 -14.05 32.58 17.01
C GLY A 22 -14.75 31.28 17.31
N ASP A 23 -15.83 30.98 16.60
CA ASP A 23 -16.39 29.63 16.58
C ASP A 23 -15.30 28.68 16.08
N ILE A 24 -14.74 27.86 16.98
CA ILE A 24 -13.83 26.79 16.56
C ILE A 24 -14.69 25.60 16.17
N THR A 25 -14.59 25.31 14.89
CA THR A 25 -15.29 24.29 14.13
C THR A 25 -15.02 22.88 14.66
N VAL A 26 -16.09 22.08 14.76
CA VAL A 26 -16.02 20.65 15.03
C VAL A 26 -15.46 19.92 13.81
N PHE A 27 -14.45 19.08 14.01
CA PHE A 27 -13.97 18.17 12.97
C PHE A 27 -14.77 16.88 13.01
N GLU A 28 -15.70 16.72 12.07
CA GLU A 28 -16.24 15.40 11.72
C GLU A 28 -15.55 14.90 10.47
N ALA A 29 -14.70 13.88 10.64
CA ALA A 29 -14.16 13.10 9.54
C ALA A 29 -14.96 11.81 9.43
N THR A 30 -15.87 11.78 8.47
CA THR A 30 -16.61 10.57 8.12
C THR A 30 -16.03 9.99 6.84
N VAL A 31 -15.14 9.01 6.96
CA VAL A 31 -14.63 8.26 5.81
C VAL A 31 -15.48 6.99 5.65
N TYR A 32 -16.49 7.05 4.78
CA TYR A 32 -17.24 5.86 4.35
C TYR A 32 -16.82 5.45 2.94
N GLY A 33 -15.76 4.66 2.90
CA GLY A 33 -15.37 3.84 1.77
C GLY A 33 -14.54 2.68 2.31
N SER A 34 -14.65 1.50 1.72
CA SER A 34 -13.77 0.38 2.04
C SER A 34 -12.34 0.81 1.71
N VAL A 35 -11.54 1.14 2.72
CA VAL A 35 -10.13 1.48 2.50
C VAL A 35 -9.39 0.16 2.41
N VAL A 36 -8.92 -0.17 1.21
CA VAL A 36 -7.96 -1.24 0.99
C VAL A 36 -6.58 -0.60 1.05
N SER A 37 -5.76 -1.02 2.00
CA SER A 37 -4.39 -0.52 2.16
C SER A 37 -3.49 -1.68 2.52
N VAL A 38 -2.45 -1.89 1.71
CA VAL A 38 -1.50 -2.99 1.82
C VAL A 38 -0.09 -2.46 1.72
N GLU A 39 0.75 -2.88 2.65
CA GLU A 39 2.19 -2.66 2.59
C GLU A 39 2.90 -3.96 2.21
N VAL A 40 3.83 -3.88 1.27
CA VAL A 40 4.68 -4.98 0.78
C VAL A 40 6.11 -4.44 0.60
N PRO A 41 7.15 -5.29 0.63
CA PRO A 41 8.52 -4.85 0.34
C PRO A 41 8.67 -4.28 -1.08
N ASP A 42 9.45 -3.21 -1.21
CA ASP A 42 9.72 -2.56 -2.51
C ASP A 42 10.52 -3.45 -3.47
N ILE A 43 11.41 -4.28 -2.93
CA ILE A 43 12.31 -5.15 -3.69
C ILE A 43 12.40 -6.52 -3.03
N ILE A 44 12.25 -7.57 -3.84
CA ILE A 44 12.49 -8.96 -3.44
C ILE A 44 13.64 -9.50 -4.29
N TYR A 45 14.75 -9.89 -3.64
CA TYR A 45 15.90 -10.49 -4.31
C TYR A 45 15.86 -12.01 -4.20
N LEU A 46 15.74 -12.69 -5.35
CA LEU A 46 15.61 -14.15 -5.44
C LEU A 46 16.95 -14.87 -5.60
N GLY A 47 18.07 -14.15 -5.56
CA GLY A 47 19.39 -14.75 -5.72
C GLY A 47 19.75 -15.08 -7.16
N ASN A 48 20.67 -16.04 -7.30
CA ASN A 48 21.11 -16.53 -8.60
C ASN A 48 20.13 -17.58 -9.12
N ILE A 49 19.77 -17.47 -10.39
CA ILE A 49 18.87 -18.41 -11.07
C ILE A 49 19.62 -19.12 -12.19
N SER A 50 19.30 -20.39 -12.40
CA SER A 50 19.83 -21.20 -13.49
C SER A 50 18.74 -22.09 -14.06
N SER A 51 18.87 -22.47 -15.33
CA SER A 51 17.92 -23.39 -15.97
C SER A 51 17.84 -24.71 -15.21
N GLY A 52 16.62 -25.27 -15.08
CA GLY A 52 16.40 -26.53 -14.37
C GLY A 52 16.46 -26.45 -12.85
N PHE A 53 16.61 -25.26 -12.26
CA PHE A 53 16.78 -25.07 -10.82
C PHE A 53 15.53 -24.47 -10.16
N VAL A 54 15.28 -24.89 -8.93
CA VAL A 54 14.29 -24.30 -8.03
C VAL A 54 15.03 -23.40 -7.06
N GLY A 55 14.73 -22.10 -7.12
CA GLY A 55 15.32 -21.09 -6.27
C GLY A 55 14.92 -21.22 -4.81
N GLU A 56 15.71 -20.58 -3.94
CA GLU A 56 15.38 -20.48 -2.51
C GLU A 56 14.05 -19.76 -2.27
N GLU A 57 13.31 -20.21 -1.27
CA GLU A 57 12.11 -19.51 -0.83
C GLU A 57 12.45 -18.22 -0.09
N LYS A 58 11.78 -17.12 -0.47
CA LYS A 58 11.86 -15.83 0.21
C LYS A 58 10.51 -15.51 0.84
N ARG A 59 10.54 -15.19 2.14
CA ARG A 59 9.36 -14.71 2.86
C ARG A 59 9.10 -13.25 2.51
N VAL A 60 7.84 -12.93 2.29
CA VAL A 60 7.34 -11.58 2.03
C VAL A 60 6.27 -11.29 3.07
N ASP A 61 6.57 -10.32 3.93
CA ASP A 61 5.62 -9.85 4.93
C ASP A 61 4.65 -8.85 4.30
N ILE A 62 3.40 -8.93 4.71
CA ILE A 62 2.33 -8.03 4.26
C ILE A 62 1.57 -7.48 5.44
N VAL A 63 1.08 -6.25 5.29
CA VAL A 63 0.31 -5.55 6.34
C VAL A 63 -0.99 -5.02 5.76
N ASN A 64 -2.13 -5.39 6.34
CA ASN A 64 -3.42 -4.75 6.06
C ASN A 64 -3.64 -3.64 7.08
N THR A 65 -3.63 -2.40 6.60
CA THR A 65 -3.94 -1.18 7.38
C THR A 65 -5.33 -0.62 7.05
N GLY A 66 -6.07 -1.32 6.19
CA GLY A 66 -7.42 -0.98 5.77
C GLY A 66 -8.49 -1.35 6.80
N THR A 67 -9.75 -1.19 6.39
CA THR A 67 -10.93 -1.43 7.25
C THR A 67 -11.74 -2.66 6.86
N THR A 68 -11.31 -3.39 5.83
CA THR A 68 -11.97 -4.58 5.28
C THR A 68 -10.99 -5.74 5.17
N ASP A 69 -11.54 -6.95 5.17
CA ASP A 69 -10.80 -8.14 4.76
C ASP A 69 -10.44 -7.99 3.28
N ILE A 70 -9.28 -8.50 2.91
CA ILE A 70 -8.73 -8.34 1.57
C ILE A 70 -8.23 -9.66 1.01
N ILE A 71 -8.23 -9.73 -0.31
CA ILE A 71 -7.58 -10.79 -1.09
C ILE A 71 -6.45 -10.14 -1.87
N ILE A 72 -5.24 -10.65 -1.72
CA ILE A 72 -4.05 -10.17 -2.43
C ILE A 72 -3.67 -11.15 -3.52
N THR A 73 -3.55 -10.65 -4.75
CA THR A 73 -3.10 -11.41 -5.92
C THR A 73 -1.89 -10.71 -6.56
N PRO A 74 -0.68 -11.30 -6.52
CA PRO A 74 0.48 -10.78 -7.23
C PRO A 74 0.32 -11.00 -8.73
N ILE A 75 0.55 -9.95 -9.54
CA ILE A 75 0.53 -10.01 -11.00
C ILE A 75 1.78 -9.38 -11.58
N LEU A 76 2.28 -9.89 -12.71
CA LEU A 76 3.32 -9.22 -13.49
C LEU A 76 2.71 -8.02 -14.22
N ILE A 77 3.44 -6.89 -14.23
CA ILE A 77 3.00 -5.67 -14.92
C ILE A 77 4.09 -5.12 -15.84
N GLY A 78 3.65 -4.53 -16.95
CA GLY A 78 4.54 -3.98 -17.98
C GLY A 78 5.30 -5.07 -18.73
N ASP A 79 6.29 -4.64 -19.51
CA ASP A 79 7.16 -5.54 -20.25
C ASP A 79 8.11 -6.26 -19.29
N HIS A 80 8.18 -7.58 -19.42
CA HIS A 80 9.01 -8.44 -18.59
C HIS A 80 9.50 -9.64 -19.40
N ASP A 81 10.60 -10.23 -18.93
CA ASP A 81 11.12 -11.47 -19.51
C ASP A 81 10.19 -12.65 -19.13
N PRO A 82 9.85 -13.55 -20.08
CA PRO A 82 9.01 -14.73 -19.82
C PRO A 82 9.50 -15.62 -18.67
N ILE A 83 10.80 -15.55 -18.32
CA ILE A 83 11.33 -16.24 -17.13
C ILE A 83 10.56 -15.87 -15.85
N PHE A 84 10.02 -14.66 -15.75
CA PHE A 84 9.29 -14.20 -14.57
C PHE A 84 7.89 -14.79 -14.46
N GLU A 85 7.34 -15.37 -15.53
CA GLU A 85 6.13 -16.18 -15.44
C GLU A 85 6.34 -17.39 -14.53
N LYS A 86 7.59 -17.81 -14.30
CA LYS A 86 7.97 -18.89 -13.39
C LYS A 86 8.19 -18.43 -11.94
N LEU A 87 7.66 -17.27 -11.58
CA LEU A 87 7.50 -16.88 -10.17
C LEU A 87 6.34 -17.64 -9.56
N TYR A 88 6.60 -18.30 -8.42
CA TYR A 88 5.59 -19.01 -7.65
C TYR A 88 5.49 -18.47 -6.23
N PHE A 89 4.31 -18.63 -5.65
CA PHE A 89 3.94 -18.14 -4.34
C PHE A 89 3.23 -19.21 -3.52
N SER A 90 3.45 -19.24 -2.21
CA SER A 90 2.74 -20.12 -1.30
C SER A 90 2.49 -19.48 0.06
N LYS A 91 1.37 -19.82 0.71
CA LYS A 91 1.06 -19.33 2.07
C LYS A 91 1.91 -20.05 3.13
N ARG A 92 2.30 -21.31 2.88
CA ARG A 92 3.01 -22.17 3.85
C ARG A 92 4.12 -22.94 3.15
N LEU A 93 5.16 -23.29 3.90
CA LEU A 93 6.27 -24.13 3.41
C LEU A 93 6.08 -25.63 3.74
N SER A 94 5.03 -25.99 4.45
CA SER A 94 4.76 -27.39 4.83
C SER A 94 3.28 -27.61 5.17
N GLY A 95 2.89 -28.88 5.20
CA GLY A 95 1.52 -29.31 5.54
C GLY A 95 0.59 -29.44 4.33
N VAL A 96 -0.70 -29.58 4.61
CA VAL A 96 -1.74 -29.87 3.61
C VAL A 96 -1.94 -28.71 2.61
N ASP A 97 -1.62 -27.48 3.03
CA ASP A 97 -1.70 -26.29 2.17
C ASP A 97 -0.35 -25.93 1.51
N TYR A 98 0.63 -26.83 1.53
CA TYR A 98 1.89 -26.65 0.81
C TYR A 98 1.66 -26.80 -0.70
N SER A 99 1.36 -25.69 -1.35
CA SER A 99 1.24 -25.62 -2.79
C SER A 99 1.77 -24.28 -3.26
N PHE A 100 2.79 -24.33 -4.11
CA PHE A 100 3.28 -23.18 -4.84
C PHE A 100 2.38 -22.96 -6.05
N ARG A 101 1.82 -21.76 -6.15
CA ARG A 101 0.98 -21.31 -7.27
C ARG A 101 1.70 -20.23 -8.04
N GLN A 102 1.62 -20.31 -9.36
CA GLN A 102 2.23 -19.35 -10.26
C GLN A 102 1.70 -17.93 -10.01
N VAL A 103 2.52 -16.92 -10.31
CA VAL A 103 2.11 -15.51 -10.33
C VAL A 103 0.81 -15.34 -11.12
N GLY A 104 -0.10 -14.50 -10.63
CA GLY A 104 -1.46 -14.33 -11.16
C GLY A 104 -2.47 -15.40 -10.72
N ASN A 105 -2.02 -16.60 -10.33
CA ASN A 105 -2.87 -17.71 -9.88
C ASN A 105 -2.84 -17.92 -8.36
N PHE A 106 -1.96 -17.22 -7.65
CA PHE A 106 -1.89 -17.19 -6.20
C PHE A 106 -2.83 -16.12 -5.63
N SER A 107 -3.53 -16.46 -4.55
CA SER A 107 -4.26 -15.48 -3.76
C SER A 107 -4.05 -15.73 -2.26
N LEU A 108 -4.00 -14.65 -1.50
CA LEU A 108 -3.90 -14.68 -0.05
C LEU A 108 -5.03 -13.86 0.57
N ASN A 109 -5.87 -14.52 1.36
CA ASN A 109 -6.88 -13.85 2.17
C ASN A 109 -6.22 -13.31 3.44
N MET A 110 -6.50 -12.05 3.76
CA MET A 110 -5.97 -11.36 4.91
C MET A 110 -7.07 -10.58 5.61
N SER A 111 -7.28 -10.86 6.89
CA SER A 111 -8.29 -10.17 7.68
C SER A 111 -7.93 -8.71 7.92
N LYS A 112 -8.94 -7.88 8.10
CA LYS A 112 -8.80 -6.51 8.61
C LYS A 112 -8.22 -6.49 10.02
N PRO A 113 -7.66 -5.36 10.44
CA PRO A 113 -7.33 -5.11 11.84
C PRO A 113 -8.54 -5.31 12.76
N SER A 114 -8.31 -5.88 13.94
CA SER A 114 -9.36 -6.10 14.95
C SER A 114 -9.87 -4.80 15.58
N ARG A 115 -9.17 -3.69 15.38
CA ARG A 115 -9.49 -2.35 15.91
C ARG A 115 -9.28 -1.30 14.83
N LEU A 116 -10.12 -0.27 14.82
CA LEU A 116 -9.99 0.87 13.90
C LEU A 116 -8.63 1.55 14.09
N GLY A 117 -7.91 1.81 12.99
CA GLY A 117 -6.56 2.37 13.03
C GLY A 117 -5.46 1.38 13.44
N GLY A 118 -5.80 0.10 13.64
CA GLY A 118 -4.83 -0.96 13.87
C GLY A 118 -4.22 -1.49 12.57
N THR A 119 -3.37 -2.49 12.70
CA THR A 119 -2.81 -3.25 11.58
C THR A 119 -3.04 -4.75 11.79
N ASN A 120 -3.05 -5.51 10.71
CA ASN A 120 -2.97 -6.96 10.76
C ASN A 120 -1.82 -7.42 9.85
N ASN A 121 -1.04 -8.40 10.31
CA ASN A 121 0.14 -8.89 9.61
C ASN A 121 -0.07 -10.34 9.18
N ASP A 122 0.36 -10.68 7.98
CA ASP A 122 0.42 -12.03 7.43
C ASP A 122 1.66 -12.09 6.53
N TYR A 123 1.94 -13.26 5.96
CA TYR A 123 3.07 -13.43 5.05
C TYR A 123 2.80 -14.53 4.03
N PHE A 124 3.60 -14.53 2.98
CA PHE A 124 3.70 -15.63 2.05
C PHE A 124 5.16 -15.85 1.67
N TYR A 125 5.41 -16.94 0.96
CA TYR A 125 6.71 -17.27 0.41
C TYR A 125 6.65 -17.15 -1.11
N THR A 126 7.74 -16.70 -1.70
CA THR A 126 7.93 -16.69 -3.16
C THR A 126 9.23 -17.37 -3.53
N ARG A 127 9.26 -17.97 -4.72
CA ARG A 127 10.48 -18.52 -5.31
C ARG A 127 10.39 -18.46 -6.83
N MET A 128 11.55 -18.55 -7.47
CA MET A 128 11.64 -18.86 -8.89
C MET A 128 11.70 -20.38 -9.08
N ASP A 129 10.93 -20.93 -10.01
CA ASP A 129 10.95 -22.37 -10.33
C ASP A 129 11.19 -22.58 -11.83
N LEU A 130 12.45 -22.79 -12.21
CA LEU A 130 12.86 -22.99 -13.60
C LEU A 130 13.05 -24.46 -13.96
N SER A 131 12.50 -25.38 -13.15
CA SER A 131 12.65 -26.83 -13.37
C SER A 131 12.09 -27.29 -14.71
N ASP A 132 11.04 -26.63 -15.19
CA ASP A 132 10.35 -26.92 -16.46
C ASP A 132 10.47 -25.78 -17.50
N TYR A 133 11.32 -24.78 -17.25
CA TYR A 133 11.49 -23.65 -18.16
C TYR A 133 12.36 -24.04 -19.36
N THR A 134 11.81 -23.95 -20.56
CA THR A 134 12.48 -24.33 -21.82
C THR A 134 13.09 -23.14 -22.56
N GLY A 135 12.85 -21.92 -22.08
CA GLY A 135 13.42 -20.71 -22.65
C GLY A 135 14.90 -20.53 -22.30
N SER A 136 15.55 -19.55 -22.93
CA SER A 136 16.93 -19.21 -22.61
C SER A 136 17.01 -18.44 -21.30
N VAL A 137 17.74 -18.96 -20.31
CA VAL A 137 18.19 -18.17 -19.17
C VAL A 137 19.46 -17.43 -19.59
N PRO A 138 19.48 -16.09 -19.60
CA PRO A 138 20.67 -15.32 -19.95
C PRO A 138 21.89 -15.80 -19.14
N SER A 139 22.97 -16.14 -19.85
CA SER A 139 24.22 -16.58 -19.22
C SER A 139 25.10 -15.36 -18.89
N GLY A 140 25.64 -15.32 -17.67
CA GLY A 140 26.52 -14.24 -17.18
C GLY A 140 25.96 -13.45 -16.00
N VAL A 141 26.67 -12.38 -15.59
CA VAL A 141 26.25 -11.46 -14.52
C VAL A 141 25.25 -10.45 -15.09
N SER A 142 24.06 -10.91 -15.48
CA SER A 142 22.95 -10.05 -15.89
C SER A 142 21.93 -9.97 -14.77
N THR A 143 21.64 -8.76 -14.29
CA THR A 143 20.53 -8.55 -13.36
C THR A 143 19.23 -8.47 -14.16
N LEU A 144 18.39 -9.50 -14.04
CA LEU A 144 17.03 -9.47 -14.56
C LEU A 144 16.11 -8.78 -13.54
N ARG A 145 15.13 -8.03 -14.04
CA ARG A 145 14.15 -7.34 -13.22
C ARG A 145 12.77 -7.45 -13.86
N ALA A 146 11.75 -7.60 -13.02
CA ALA A 146 10.35 -7.47 -13.41
C ALA A 146 9.60 -6.73 -12.31
N ASN A 147 8.51 -6.08 -12.71
CA ASN A 147 7.62 -5.40 -11.81
C ASN A 147 6.46 -6.34 -11.46
N VAL A 148 6.27 -6.59 -10.17
CA VAL A 148 5.13 -7.34 -9.65
C VAL A 148 4.21 -6.37 -8.91
N LYS A 149 2.95 -6.29 -9.30
CA LYS A 149 1.92 -5.52 -8.61
C LYS A 149 1.12 -6.46 -7.71
N PHE A 150 1.00 -6.10 -6.44
CA PHE A 150 0.09 -6.79 -5.52
C PHE A 150 -1.28 -6.13 -5.60
N VAL A 151 -2.22 -6.79 -6.29
CA VAL A 151 -3.59 -6.30 -6.40
C VAL A 151 -4.36 -6.74 -5.17
N ALA A 152 -4.89 -5.78 -4.42
CA ALA A 152 -5.73 -6.03 -3.27
C ALA A 152 -7.20 -5.69 -3.59
N THR A 153 -8.10 -6.64 -3.34
CA THR A 153 -9.55 -6.47 -3.48
C THR A 153 -10.25 -6.78 -2.16
N SER A 154 -11.43 -6.23 -1.91
CA SER A 154 -12.25 -6.62 -0.76
C SER A 154 -12.59 -8.13 -0.82
N GLY A 155 -12.36 -8.83 0.28
CA GLY A 155 -12.67 -10.26 0.45
C GLY A 155 -13.96 -10.52 1.19
#